data_AF-A0AAV6BAY4-F1
#
_entry.id   AF-A0AAV6BAY4-F1
#
_cell.length_a   1.000
_cell.length_b   1.000
_cell.length_c   1.000
_cell.angle_alpha   90.00
_cell.angle_beta   90.00
_cell.angle_gamma   90.00
#
_symmetry.space_group_name_H-M   'P 1'
#
loop_
_entity.id
_entity.type
_entity.pdbx_description
1 polymer ?
#
loop_
_entity_poly.entity_id
_entity_poly.type
_entity_poly.pdbx_seq_one_letter_code
_entity_poly.pdbx_strand_id
1 'polypeptide(L)' 'MKRLLASALLLTSVSAVVPLSAGPQKKDEVAKLSLKVGDTAPDFTLLSDGWKTVKLSDFHGKKNVFLAVYVLAFTGG' A
#
# COMPACT_ATOMS: atom_id res chain seq x y z
N MET A 1 10.94 -42.07 -53.05
CA MET A 1 12.31 -41.60 -52.78
C MET A 1 12.41 -40.13 -53.17
N LYS A 2 12.83 -39.29 -52.21
CA LYS A 2 13.55 -38.01 -52.37
C LYS A 2 12.86 -36.83 -53.09
N ARG A 3 12.66 -35.78 -52.27
CA ARG A 3 12.64 -34.33 -52.59
C ARG A 3 11.29 -33.86 -53.15
N LEU A 4 10.68 -32.81 -52.61
CA LEU A 4 11.20 -31.44 -52.62
C LEU A 4 10.63 -30.60 -51.45
N LEU A 5 11.51 -29.80 -50.84
CA LEU A 5 11.17 -28.64 -50.03
C LEU A 5 10.58 -27.52 -50.93
N ALA A 6 9.54 -26.84 -50.46
CA ALA A 6 9.25 -25.41 -50.67
C ALA A 6 8.04 -25.04 -49.78
N SER A 7 8.21 -24.31 -48.66
CA SER A 7 8.35 -22.86 -48.53
C SER A 7 7.03 -22.09 -48.66
N ALA A 8 6.50 -21.57 -47.55
CA ALA A 8 5.71 -20.32 -47.40
C ALA A 8 5.16 -20.28 -45.96
N LEU A 9 5.79 -19.53 -45.05
CA LEU A 9 5.46 -18.13 -44.75
C LEU A 9 4.09 -17.98 -44.05
N LEU A 10 4.12 -17.78 -42.73
CA LEU A 10 3.45 -16.67 -42.04
C LEU A 10 3.70 -16.76 -40.52
N LEU A 11 4.67 -15.96 -40.07
CA LEU A 11 4.75 -15.52 -38.69
C LEU A 11 3.41 -14.85 -38.33
N THR A 12 2.67 -15.42 -37.40
CA THR A 12 1.67 -14.66 -36.64
C THR A 12 2.06 -14.69 -35.18
N SER A 13 2.98 -13.80 -34.84
CA SER A 13 3.22 -13.37 -33.46
C SER A 13 1.95 -12.71 -32.95
N VAL A 14 1.10 -13.46 -32.25
CA VAL A 14 -0.02 -12.89 -31.51
C VAL A 14 0.57 -12.18 -30.29
N SER A 15 0.87 -10.89 -30.46
CA SER A 15 1.11 -9.99 -29.33
C SER A 15 -0.20 -9.86 -28.57
N ALA A 16 -0.31 -10.55 -27.45
CA ALA A 16 -1.37 -10.31 -26.47
C ALA A 16 -1.11 -8.91 -25.87
N VAL A 17 -1.76 -7.90 -26.45
CA VAL A 17 -1.89 -6.58 -25.86
C VAL A 17 -2.72 -6.77 -24.60
N VAL A 18 -2.06 -6.85 -23.45
CA VAL A 18 -2.70 -6.67 -22.15
C VAL A 18 -3.30 -5.26 -22.16
N PRO A 19 -4.63 -5.09 -22.09
CA PRO A 19 -5.18 -3.77 -21.87
C PRO A 19 -4.75 -3.37 -20.46
N LEU A 20 -3.91 -2.35 -20.38
CA LEU A 20 -3.65 -1.63 -19.16
C LEU A 20 -4.99 -1.05 -18.70
N SER A 21 -5.70 -1.83 -17.89
CA SER A 21 -6.90 -1.37 -17.19
C SER A 21 -6.43 -0.33 -16.18
N ALA A 22 -6.43 0.93 -16.62
CA ALA A 22 -6.40 2.09 -15.74
C ALA A 22 -7.75 2.16 -15.02
N GLY A 23 -7.99 1.21 -14.12
CA GLY A 23 -8.98 1.37 -13.07
C GLY A 23 -8.62 2.61 -12.25
N PRO A 24 -9.60 3.34 -11.69
CA PRO A 24 -9.35 4.53 -10.90
C PRO A 24 -8.35 4.19 -9.79
N GLN A 25 -7.12 4.66 -9.96
CA GLN A 25 -6.12 4.68 -8.90
C GLN A 25 -6.75 5.50 -7.79
N LYS A 26 -7.07 4.83 -6.67
CA LYS A 26 -7.43 5.51 -5.43
C LYS A 26 -6.21 6.35 -5.11
N LYS A 27 -6.28 7.63 -5.48
CA LYS A 27 -5.27 8.63 -5.20
C LYS A 27 -5.06 8.54 -3.69
N ASP A 28 -3.91 8.05 -3.27
CA ASP A 28 -3.45 8.20 -1.90
C ASP A 28 -3.33 9.70 -1.68
N GLU A 29 -4.48 10.29 -1.33
CA GLU A 29 -4.63 11.65 -0.89
C GLU A 29 -3.80 11.70 0.38
N VAL A 30 -2.58 12.25 0.25
CA VAL A 30 -1.67 12.51 1.35
C VAL A 30 -2.50 13.01 2.50
N ALA A 31 -2.66 12.17 3.54
CA ALA A 31 -3.61 12.38 4.60
C ALA A 31 -3.47 13.82 5.08
N LYS A 32 -4.56 14.59 5.01
CA LYS A 32 -4.57 15.99 5.37
C LYS A 32 -3.98 16.14 6.77
N LEU A 33 -2.76 16.67 6.87
CA LEU A 33 -1.99 16.75 8.12
C LEU A 33 -2.55 17.78 9.12
N SER A 34 -3.65 18.46 8.77
CA SER A 34 -4.35 19.40 9.64
C SER A 34 -5.46 18.68 10.38
N LEU A 35 -5.16 18.26 11.60
CA LEU A 35 -6.13 17.75 12.57
C LEU A 35 -6.83 18.92 13.27
N LYS A 36 -8.14 18.82 13.48
CA LYS A 36 -8.92 19.72 14.32
C LYS A 36 -9.37 19.01 15.59
N VAL A 37 -9.66 19.80 16.63
CA VAL A 37 -10.24 19.25 17.86
C VAL A 37 -11.59 18.61 17.54
N GLY A 38 -11.79 17.38 18.02
CA GLY A 38 -12.99 16.59 17.76
C GLY A 38 -12.89 15.69 16.52
N ASP A 39 -11.87 15.83 15.69
CA ASP A 39 -11.63 14.89 14.59
C ASP A 39 -11.32 13.50 15.16
N THR A 40 -11.94 12.48 14.56
CA THR A 40 -11.60 11.09 14.88
C THR A 40 -10.14 10.84 14.51
N ALA A 41 -9.35 10.34 15.47
CA ALA A 41 -7.96 9.99 15.23
C ALA A 41 -7.86 8.92 14.13
N PRO A 42 -6.98 9.10 13.12
CA PRO A 42 -6.74 8.10 12.10
C PRO A 42 -6.27 6.79 12.73
N ASP A 43 -6.87 5.69 12.30
CA ASP A 43 -6.49 4.37 12.80
C ASP A 43 -5.16 3.93 12.18
N PHE A 44 -4.30 3.34 13.01
CA PHE A 44 -3.01 2.82 12.58
C PHE A 44 -2.65 1.57 13.37
N THR A 45 -1.77 0.78 12.76
CA THR A 45 -1.24 -0.46 13.33
C THR A 45 0.28 -0.37 13.34
N LEU A 46 0.89 -0.58 14.51
CA LEU A 46 2.33 -0.52 14.69
C LEU A 46 2.83 -1.78 15.40
N LEU A 47 4.10 -2.08 15.21
CA LEU A 47 4.80 -3.09 15.99
C LEU A 47 5.32 -2.44 17.28
N SER A 48 5.04 -3.05 18.43
CA SER A 48 5.57 -2.61 19.72
C SER A 48 7.00 -3.12 19.96
N ASP A 49 7.64 -2.58 21.00
CA ASP A 49 8.92 -3.05 21.53
C ASP A 49 8.93 -4.55 21.89
N GLY A 50 7.82 -5.06 22.40
CA GLY A 50 7.59 -6.48 22.67
C GLY A 50 7.23 -7.35 21.45
N TRP A 51 7.45 -6.86 20.22
CA TRP A 51 7.11 -7.56 18.96
C TRP A 51 5.62 -7.90 18.82
N LYS A 52 4.75 -7.15 19.49
CA LYS A 52 3.30 -7.30 19.38
C LYS A 52 2.75 -6.27 18.43
N THR A 53 1.84 -6.70 17.56
CA THR A 53 1.06 -5.79 16.73
C THR A 53 0.04 -5.08 17.61
N VAL A 54 0.07 -3.75 17.60
CA VAL A 54 -0.82 -2.88 18.37
C VAL A 54 -1.59 -1.98 17.42
N LYS A 55 -2.92 -1.91 17.59
CA LYS A 55 -3.80 -1.06 16.78
C LYS A 55 -4.41 0.04 17.63
N LEU A 56 -4.47 1.27 17.11
CA LEU A 56 -5.03 2.40 17.85
C LEU A 56 -6.50 2.14 18.22
N SER A 57 -7.28 1.56 17.31
CA SER A 57 -8.69 1.23 17.54
C SER A 57 -8.95 0.34 18.76
N ASP A 58 -7.98 -0.47 19.18
CA ASP A 58 -8.15 -1.40 20.30
C ASP A 58 -8.36 -0.67 21.64
N PHE A 59 -7.95 0.60 21.72
CA PHE A 59 -8.09 1.45 22.89
C PHE A 59 -9.30 2.40 22.82
N HIS A 60 -9.90 2.58 21.64
CA HIS A 60 -10.99 3.54 21.42
C HIS A 60 -12.19 3.24 22.34
N GLY A 61 -12.67 4.25 23.08
CA GLY A 61 -13.80 4.13 24.00
C GLY A 61 -13.53 3.34 25.29
N LYS A 62 -12.33 2.80 25.49
CA LYS A 62 -11.98 2.00 26.68
C LYS A 62 -11.17 2.79 27.71
N LYS A 63 -10.36 3.75 27.26
CA LYS A 63 -9.53 4.62 28.09
C LYS A 63 -9.15 5.88 27.34
N ASN A 64 -8.70 6.90 28.07
CA ASN A 64 -8.05 8.07 27.48
C ASN A 64 -6.65 7.67 26.98
N VAL A 65 -6.30 8.11 25.78
CA VAL A 65 -5.03 7.78 25.11
C VAL A 65 -4.33 9.06 24.71
N PHE A 66 -3.03 9.13 24.95
CA PHE A 66 -2.15 10.21 24.49
C PHE A 66 -1.10 9.64 23.53
N LEU A 67 -0.89 10.30 22.39
CA LEU A 67 0.09 9.90 21.39
C LEU A 67 1.25 10.89 21.38
N ALA A 68 2.46 10.39 21.62
CA ALA A 68 3.70 11.14 21.52
C ALA A 68 4.58 10.55 20.41
N VAL A 69 5.20 11.42 19.60
CA VAL A 69 6.12 11.02 18.53
C VAL A 69 7.50 11.56 18.88
N TYR A 70 8.48 10.67 18.96
CA TYR A 70 9.89 11.02 19.18
C TYR A 70 10.65 10.81 17.88
N VAL A 71 11.42 11.83 17.45
CA VAL A 71 12.13 11.80 16.15
C VAL A 71 13.27 10.79 16.17
N LEU A 72 14.00 10.71 17.28
CA LEU A 72 15.17 9.84 17.43
C LEU A 72 15.24 9.26 18.85
N ALA A 73 15.58 7.97 18.93
CA ALA A 73 15.81 7.29 20.20
C ALA A 73 17.01 7.88 20.95
N PHE A 74 17.01 7.80 22.29
CA PHE A 74 18.10 8.26 23.17
C PHE A 74 18.45 9.75 23.05
N THR A 75 17.47 10.59 22.73
CA THR A 75 17.62 12.05 22.74
C THR A 75 16.89 12.68 23.92
N GLY A 76 17.34 13.87 24.33
CA GLY A 76 16.58 14.71 25.26
C GLY A 76 15.32 15.24 24.56
N GLY A 77 14.18 15.10 25.22
CA GLY A 77 12.89 15.64 24.78
C GLY A 77 12.68 17.09 25.19
#